data_AF-A0A7V8ZEC2-F1
#
_entry.id   AF-A0A7V8ZEC2-F1
#
_cell.length_a   1.000
_cell.length_b   1.000
_cell.length_c   1.000
_cell.angle_alpha   90.00
_cell.angle_beta   90.00
_cell.angle_gamma   90.00
#
_symmetry.space_group_name_H-M   'P 1'
#
loop_
_entity.id
_entity.type
_entity.pdbx_description
1 polymer ?
#
loop_
_entity_poly.entity_id
_entity_poly.type
_entity_poly.pdbx_seq_one_letter_code
_entity_poly.pdbx_strand_id
1 'polypeptide(L)'
;MATTALVLLGALVLAVPANAQEAPFRQNDFGGFRNILPPGQAGHLSAPALAQYLANGTRPRNSSDQLRMYQDLVYSTPGLQASQIGRFFKDASFGVRPGDVTRRYKPRQDVTILRDRQFGVPHIYGTTRAGAMYGLGYAGAEDRLFFMDVLRNAGAGRLSSFAGGAAGNREMDRDSWDAAPYKPEEYQRQIDVADEVLGALGRKLQKDARSYVAGINSYIADARSNPSLMPAEYAAINRPGGPKDWKTGDLVATAALIAGIFGKGGGNELASAQLLQQARTRFGRRGGTKVWRDLRTAEEPTAPTTVFRDRVFRYQRPPK
;
A
#
# COMPACT_ATOMS: atom_id res chain seq x y z
N MET A 1 45.30 -46.23 -42.81
CA MET A 1 44.75 -45.09 -43.59
C MET A 1 43.66 -44.45 -42.77
N ALA A 2 43.63 -43.12 -42.74
CA ALA A 2 43.13 -42.30 -41.64
C ALA A 2 41.61 -42.34 -41.42
N THR A 3 41.20 -42.52 -40.17
CA THR A 3 39.82 -42.35 -39.70
C THR A 3 39.58 -40.86 -39.45
N THR A 4 38.79 -40.22 -40.31
CA THR A 4 38.45 -38.79 -40.18
C THR A 4 37.36 -38.62 -39.13
N ALA A 5 37.71 -38.06 -37.97
CA ALA A 5 36.75 -37.67 -36.94
C ALA A 5 36.08 -36.33 -37.34
N LEU A 6 34.77 -36.36 -37.57
CA LEU A 6 33.96 -35.18 -37.83
C LEU A 6 33.70 -34.46 -36.50
N VAL A 7 34.36 -33.31 -36.27
CA VAL A 7 34.08 -32.45 -35.12
C VAL A 7 32.85 -31.60 -35.44
N LEU A 8 31.71 -31.93 -34.83
CA LEU A 8 30.52 -31.10 -34.82
C LEU A 8 30.76 -29.89 -33.90
N LEU A 9 31.08 -28.73 -34.48
CA LEU A 9 31.00 -27.44 -33.79
C LEU A 9 29.51 -27.09 -33.58
N GLY A 10 28.99 -27.38 -32.39
CA GLY A 10 27.71 -26.86 -31.95
C GLY A 10 27.80 -25.34 -31.75
N ALA A 11 27.10 -24.58 -32.59
CA ALA A 11 26.94 -23.15 -32.37
C ALA A 11 26.12 -22.91 -31.10
N LEU A 12 26.77 -22.46 -30.03
CA LEU A 12 26.10 -21.93 -28.86
C LEU A 12 25.38 -20.64 -29.27
N VAL A 13 24.07 -20.72 -29.53
CA VAL A 13 23.24 -19.53 -29.64
C VAL A 13 23.13 -18.94 -28.24
N LEU A 14 23.96 -17.93 -27.94
CA LEU A 14 23.80 -17.10 -26.76
C LEU A 14 22.45 -16.39 -26.88
N ALA A 15 21.44 -16.88 -26.15
CA ALA A 15 20.16 -16.21 -26.05
C ALA A 15 20.41 -14.82 -25.44
N VAL A 16 20.29 -13.77 -26.26
CA VAL A 16 20.36 -12.39 -25.79
C VAL A 16 19.21 -12.21 -24.79
N PRO A 17 19.46 -11.81 -23.54
CA PRO A 17 18.40 -11.64 -22.56
C PRO A 17 17.39 -10.62 -23.07
N ALA A 18 16.12 -11.02 -23.13
CA ALA A 18 15.04 -10.14 -23.53
C ALA A 18 14.97 -8.95 -22.56
N ASN A 19 15.05 -7.74 -23.10
CA ASN A 19 14.86 -6.53 -22.31
C ASN A 19 13.35 -6.29 -22.08
N ALA A 20 12.99 -5.75 -20.92
CA ALA A 20 11.62 -5.30 -20.69
C ALA A 20 11.26 -4.22 -21.73
N GLN A 21 10.20 -4.48 -22.51
CA GLN A 21 9.76 -3.56 -23.55
C GLN A 21 8.92 -2.43 -22.93
N GLU A 22 9.34 -1.19 -23.17
CA GLU A 22 8.58 0.01 -22.79
C GLU A 22 7.32 0.10 -23.66
N ALA A 23 6.15 0.18 -23.03
CA ALA A 23 4.89 0.41 -23.73
C ALA A 23 4.82 1.88 -24.22
N PRO A 24 4.33 2.14 -25.45
CA PRO A 24 4.02 3.49 -25.90
C PRO A 24 3.07 4.21 -24.94
N PHE A 25 3.18 5.53 -24.88
CA PHE A 25 2.29 6.38 -24.10
C PHE A 25 0.81 6.11 -24.48
N ARG A 26 -0.03 5.92 -23.45
CA ARG A 26 -1.47 5.57 -23.53
C ARG A 26 -1.79 4.22 -24.16
N GLN A 27 -0.83 3.30 -24.27
CA GLN A 27 -1.15 1.94 -24.68
C GLN A 27 -2.08 1.28 -23.64
N ASN A 28 -3.20 0.71 -24.11
CA ASN A 28 -4.26 0.10 -23.29
C ASN A 28 -4.92 1.04 -22.27
N ASP A 29 -4.89 2.33 -22.56
CA ASP A 29 -5.49 3.36 -21.72
C ASP A 29 -6.88 3.70 -22.25
N PHE A 30 -7.94 3.24 -21.58
CA PHE A 30 -9.35 3.38 -22.02
C PHE A 30 -9.87 4.81 -21.81
N GLY A 31 -9.26 5.79 -22.50
CA GLY A 31 -9.60 7.21 -22.44
C GLY A 31 -8.71 8.05 -21.54
N GLY A 32 -7.67 7.46 -20.93
CA GLY A 32 -6.87 8.15 -19.93
C GLY A 32 -7.56 8.17 -18.57
N PHE A 33 -6.78 8.30 -17.50
CA PHE A 33 -7.31 8.71 -16.20
C PHE A 33 -6.48 9.85 -15.62
N ARG A 34 -7.10 10.62 -14.74
CA ARG A 34 -6.44 11.69 -14.00
C ARG A 34 -6.43 11.35 -12.52
N ASN A 35 -5.35 11.70 -11.84
CA ASN A 35 -5.29 11.55 -10.39
C ASN A 35 -4.58 12.73 -9.76
N ILE A 36 -4.51 12.70 -8.44
CA ILE A 36 -3.71 13.61 -7.64
C ILE A 36 -3.25 12.86 -6.40
N LEU A 37 -2.00 13.08 -6.00
CA LEU A 37 -1.44 12.60 -4.75
C LEU A 37 -0.92 13.82 -3.99
N PRO A 38 -1.71 14.42 -3.07
CA PRO A 38 -1.34 15.70 -2.46
C PRO A 38 0.07 15.74 -1.83
N PRO A 39 0.58 14.67 -1.17
CA PRO A 39 1.96 14.62 -0.68
C PRO A 39 3.05 14.49 -1.78
N GLY A 40 2.72 14.58 -3.07
CA GLY A 40 3.67 14.34 -4.16
C GLY A 40 4.02 12.86 -4.37
N GLN A 41 4.86 12.56 -5.37
CA GLN A 41 5.34 11.19 -5.63
C GLN A 41 6.63 10.86 -4.87
N ALA A 42 7.53 11.82 -4.67
CA ALA A 42 8.80 11.59 -4.00
C ALA A 42 8.65 11.75 -2.47
N GLY A 43 8.62 10.62 -1.76
CA GLY A 43 8.64 10.61 -0.29
C GLY A 43 10.02 10.30 0.30
N HIS A 44 11.05 10.10 -0.54
CA HIS A 44 12.42 9.88 -0.07
C HIS A 44 13.04 11.19 0.44
N LEU A 45 13.46 11.18 1.70
CA LEU A 45 14.17 12.28 2.33
C LEU A 45 15.61 11.87 2.62
N SER A 46 16.55 12.28 1.77
CA SER A 46 17.98 12.06 2.04
C SER A 46 18.51 13.03 3.09
N ALA A 47 19.65 12.71 3.72
CA ALA A 47 20.27 13.61 4.71
C ALA A 47 20.61 15.01 4.14
N PRO A 48 21.18 15.14 2.92
CA PRO A 48 21.37 16.46 2.31
C PRO A 48 20.06 17.22 2.07
N ALA A 49 19.00 16.52 1.66
CA ALA A 49 17.71 17.15 1.41
C ALA A 49 17.03 17.62 2.72
N LEU A 50 17.16 16.83 3.80
CA LEU A 50 16.74 17.25 5.13
C LEU A 50 17.52 18.49 5.61
N ALA A 51 18.84 18.50 5.45
CA ALA A 51 19.66 19.66 5.81
C ALA A 51 19.25 20.92 5.02
N GLN A 52 18.98 20.78 3.72
CA GLN A 52 18.50 21.88 2.89
C GLN A 52 17.13 22.39 3.36
N TYR A 53 16.20 21.48 3.66
CA TYR A 53 14.90 21.84 4.21
C TYR A 53 15.00 22.57 5.54
N LEU A 54 15.84 22.11 6.46
CA LEU A 54 16.06 22.78 7.76
C LEU A 54 16.72 24.15 7.59
N ALA A 55 17.60 24.32 6.60
CA ALA A 55 18.31 25.58 6.37
C ALA A 55 17.43 26.67 5.75
N ASN A 56 16.53 26.32 4.82
CA ASN A 56 15.78 27.34 4.06
C ASN A 56 14.35 26.93 3.65
N GLY A 57 13.83 25.81 4.14
CA GLY A 57 12.49 25.33 3.82
C GLY A 57 12.34 24.70 2.43
N THR A 58 13.43 24.55 1.66
CA THR A 58 13.37 23.90 0.34
C THR A 58 13.05 22.42 0.52
N ARG A 59 11.91 22.00 -0.03
CA ARG A 59 11.49 20.60 -0.04
C ARG A 59 12.14 19.83 -1.19
N PRO A 60 12.34 18.50 -1.06
CA PRO A 60 12.74 17.67 -2.18
C PRO A 60 11.80 17.84 -3.37
N ARG A 61 12.35 17.79 -4.59
CA ARG A 61 11.55 17.83 -5.81
C ARG A 61 10.46 16.75 -5.77
N ASN A 62 9.25 17.09 -6.20
CA ASN A 62 8.08 16.21 -6.27
C ASN A 62 7.56 15.66 -4.92
N SER A 63 7.92 16.28 -3.79
CA SER A 63 7.44 15.90 -2.44
C SER A 63 6.22 16.71 -1.95
N SER A 64 5.76 17.68 -2.74
CA SER A 64 4.59 18.53 -2.42
C SER A 64 4.01 19.27 -3.62
N ASP A 65 4.47 18.93 -4.84
CA ASP A 65 4.11 19.60 -6.10
C ASP A 65 2.64 19.45 -6.50
N GLN A 66 1.95 18.50 -5.89
CA GLN A 66 0.54 18.22 -6.08
C GLN A 66 -0.33 18.77 -4.93
N LEU A 67 0.25 19.25 -3.83
CA LEU A 67 -0.54 19.71 -2.67
C LEU A 67 -1.43 20.90 -3.05
N ARG A 68 -0.85 21.87 -3.74
CA ARG A 68 -1.58 23.08 -4.18
C ARG A 68 -2.67 22.75 -5.18
N MET A 69 -2.43 21.81 -6.10
CA MET A 69 -3.46 21.33 -7.04
C MET A 69 -4.68 20.78 -6.29
N TYR A 70 -4.50 20.13 -5.14
CA TYR A 70 -5.60 19.62 -4.34
C TYR A 70 -6.27 20.72 -3.50
N GLN A 71 -5.47 21.57 -2.85
CA GLN A 71 -5.97 22.68 -2.03
C GLN A 71 -6.82 23.66 -2.84
N ASP A 72 -6.40 23.99 -4.06
CA ASP A 72 -7.06 25.00 -4.90
C ASP A 72 -8.43 24.53 -5.45
N LEU A 73 -8.74 23.23 -5.34
CA LEU A 73 -10.02 22.66 -5.78
C LEU A 73 -11.21 23.27 -5.01
N VAL A 74 -11.04 23.57 -3.71
CA VAL A 74 -12.11 24.09 -2.85
C VAL A 74 -12.61 25.46 -3.32
N TYR A 75 -11.74 26.26 -3.95
CA TYR A 75 -12.10 27.59 -4.46
C TYR A 75 -12.77 27.55 -5.83
N SER A 76 -12.87 26.37 -6.44
CA SER A 76 -13.48 26.18 -7.76
C SER A 76 -14.83 25.47 -7.69
N THR A 77 -15.42 25.36 -6.49
CA THR A 77 -16.73 24.75 -6.25
C THR A 77 -17.67 25.71 -5.48
N PRO A 78 -18.98 25.76 -5.82
CA PRO A 78 -19.63 25.10 -6.95
C PRO A 78 -19.27 25.75 -8.30
N GLY A 79 -19.37 25.00 -9.41
CA GLY A 79 -19.19 25.54 -10.78
C GLY A 79 -17.95 25.07 -11.55
N LEU A 80 -17.23 24.06 -11.05
CA LEU A 80 -16.09 23.44 -11.73
C LEU A 80 -16.48 22.91 -13.13
N GLN A 81 -15.79 23.39 -14.16
CA GLN A 81 -15.98 22.96 -15.54
C GLN A 81 -15.06 21.79 -15.91
N ALA A 82 -15.50 20.92 -16.82
CA ALA A 82 -14.71 19.78 -17.28
C ALA A 82 -13.33 20.20 -17.85
N SER A 83 -13.26 21.36 -18.53
CA SER A 83 -12.03 21.93 -19.07
C SER A 83 -11.01 22.35 -17.99
N GLN A 84 -11.48 22.58 -16.75
CA GLN A 84 -10.64 23.01 -15.63
C GLN A 84 -10.05 21.83 -14.85
N ILE A 85 -10.55 20.60 -15.04
CA ILE A 85 -10.13 19.40 -14.28
C ILE A 85 -8.61 19.21 -14.35
N GLY A 86 -7.98 19.48 -15.50
CA GLY A 86 -6.55 19.31 -15.65
C GLY A 86 -5.66 20.24 -14.84
N ARG A 87 -6.24 21.27 -14.21
CA ARG A 87 -5.53 22.14 -13.25
C ARG A 87 -5.40 21.50 -11.87
N PHE A 88 -6.34 20.62 -11.51
CA PHE A 88 -6.45 20.00 -10.20
C PHE A 88 -6.05 18.51 -10.21
N PHE A 89 -6.09 17.86 -11.38
CA PHE A 89 -5.72 16.45 -11.52
C PHE A 89 -4.74 16.25 -12.68
N LYS A 90 -3.59 15.64 -12.37
CA LYS A 90 -2.55 15.35 -13.34
C LYS A 90 -2.97 14.23 -14.29
N ASP A 91 -2.43 14.25 -15.51
CA ASP A 91 -2.53 13.11 -16.42
C ASP A 91 -1.79 11.93 -15.79
N ALA A 92 -2.51 10.83 -15.58
CA ALA A 92 -1.98 9.60 -14.99
C ALA A 92 -2.01 8.44 -16.00
N SER A 93 -2.11 8.78 -17.29
CA SER A 93 -2.11 7.83 -18.39
C SER A 93 -0.95 6.82 -18.30
N PHE A 94 -1.16 5.62 -18.84
CA PHE A 94 -0.09 4.62 -18.86
C PHE A 94 1.06 5.01 -19.79
N GLY A 95 2.28 4.66 -19.36
CA GLY A 95 3.53 5.00 -20.03
C GLY A 95 3.94 6.47 -19.92
N VAL A 96 5.10 6.79 -20.49
CA VAL A 96 5.69 8.13 -20.47
C VAL A 96 5.93 8.59 -21.90
N ARG A 97 5.70 9.87 -22.20
CA ARG A 97 6.09 10.43 -23.51
C ARG A 97 7.62 10.37 -23.63
N PRO A 98 8.19 10.07 -24.81
CA PRO A 98 9.65 9.95 -24.97
C PRO A 98 10.43 11.18 -24.48
N GLY A 99 9.88 12.38 -24.71
CA GLY A 99 10.46 13.63 -24.26
C GLY A 99 10.36 13.87 -22.75
N ASP A 100 9.55 13.13 -22.00
CA ASP A 100 9.20 13.38 -20.59
C ASP A 100 9.82 12.40 -19.59
N VAL A 101 10.74 11.55 -20.03
CA VAL A 101 11.52 10.68 -19.14
C VAL A 101 12.66 11.49 -18.51
N THR A 102 12.77 11.49 -17.18
CA THR A 102 13.92 12.10 -16.46
C THR A 102 14.94 11.10 -15.99
N ARG A 103 14.49 9.88 -15.66
CA ARG A 103 15.38 8.81 -15.21
C ARG A 103 14.91 7.49 -15.81
N ARG A 104 15.85 6.71 -16.34
CA ARG A 104 15.67 5.34 -16.81
C ARG A 104 16.74 4.47 -16.16
N TYR A 105 16.32 3.37 -15.53
CA TYR A 105 17.24 2.48 -14.80
C TYR A 105 16.66 1.07 -14.70
N LYS A 106 17.53 0.11 -14.37
CA LYS A 106 17.20 -1.32 -14.32
C LYS A 106 17.72 -1.91 -13.00
N PRO A 107 16.88 -2.05 -11.95
CA PRO A 107 17.30 -2.70 -10.70
C PRO A 107 17.48 -4.22 -10.86
N ARG A 108 17.05 -4.79 -11.99
CA ARG A 108 17.24 -6.19 -12.40
C ARG A 108 17.21 -6.25 -13.93
N GLN A 109 17.88 -7.24 -14.54
CA GLN A 109 18.02 -7.30 -16.01
C GLN A 109 16.69 -7.32 -16.78
N ASP A 110 15.66 -7.96 -16.23
CA ASP A 110 14.34 -8.10 -16.82
C ASP A 110 13.34 -7.01 -16.37
N VAL A 111 13.82 -5.94 -15.74
CA VAL A 111 13.02 -4.82 -15.21
C VAL A 111 13.56 -3.49 -15.73
N THR A 112 12.67 -2.62 -16.19
CA THR A 112 12.99 -1.22 -16.51
C THR A 112 12.02 -0.31 -15.76
N ILE A 113 12.56 0.72 -15.10
CA ILE A 113 11.78 1.76 -14.44
C ILE A 113 12.09 3.10 -15.10
N LEU A 114 11.04 3.81 -15.49
CA LEU A 114 11.10 5.20 -15.96
C LEU A 114 10.49 6.10 -14.90
N ARG A 115 11.06 7.28 -14.67
CA ARG A 115 10.41 8.33 -13.88
C ARG A 115 10.03 9.49 -14.79
N ASP A 116 8.77 9.89 -14.74
CA ASP A 116 8.30 11.04 -15.52
C ASP A 116 8.95 12.35 -15.03
N ARG A 117 8.94 13.39 -15.87
CA ARG A 117 9.51 14.69 -15.53
C ARG A 117 8.65 15.50 -14.58
N GLN A 118 7.34 15.42 -14.78
CA GLN A 118 6.40 16.38 -14.24
C GLN A 118 6.16 16.17 -12.76
N PHE A 119 6.01 14.93 -12.33
CA PHE A 119 5.67 14.54 -10.97
C PHE A 119 6.55 13.41 -10.43
N GLY A 120 7.43 12.81 -11.24
CA GLY A 120 8.33 11.74 -10.82
C GLY A 120 7.66 10.40 -10.59
N VAL A 121 6.49 10.16 -11.21
CA VAL A 121 5.78 8.87 -11.10
C VAL A 121 6.67 7.77 -11.69
N PRO A 122 6.86 6.64 -10.99
CA PRO A 122 7.54 5.48 -11.56
C PRO A 122 6.61 4.69 -12.51
N HIS A 123 7.08 4.47 -13.73
CA HIS A 123 6.47 3.58 -14.72
C HIS A 123 7.33 2.32 -14.84
N ILE A 124 6.74 1.18 -14.49
CA ILE A 124 7.46 -0.07 -14.30
C ILE A 124 7.13 -1.04 -15.42
N TYR A 125 8.17 -1.58 -16.05
CA TYR A 125 8.08 -2.57 -17.10
C TYR A 125 8.88 -3.81 -16.70
N GLY A 126 8.30 -5.00 -16.87
CA GLY A 126 8.99 -6.27 -16.70
C GLY A 126 8.70 -7.20 -17.87
N THR A 127 9.65 -8.06 -18.23
CA THR A 127 9.39 -9.11 -19.25
C THR A 127 8.45 -10.19 -18.74
N THR A 128 8.32 -10.29 -17.41
CA THR A 128 7.40 -11.19 -16.72
C THR A 128 6.62 -10.44 -15.66
N ARG A 129 5.49 -11.01 -15.21
CA ARG A 129 4.75 -10.50 -14.06
C ARG A 129 5.63 -10.42 -12.80
N ALA A 130 6.50 -11.40 -12.57
CA ALA A 130 7.41 -11.40 -11.44
C ALA A 130 8.41 -10.22 -11.50
N GLY A 131 8.92 -9.89 -12.70
CA GLY A 131 9.73 -8.69 -12.93
C GLY A 131 8.97 -7.40 -12.65
N ALA A 132 7.73 -7.29 -13.15
CA ALA A 132 6.89 -6.12 -12.88
C ALA A 132 6.59 -5.95 -11.38
N MET A 133 6.25 -7.03 -10.66
CA MET A 133 6.01 -6.99 -9.21
C MET A 133 7.28 -6.64 -8.43
N TYR A 134 8.45 -7.15 -8.84
CA TYR A 134 9.74 -6.75 -8.27
C TYR A 134 10.01 -5.26 -8.48
N GLY A 135 9.85 -4.75 -9.70
CA GLY A 135 10.03 -3.32 -10.00
C GLY A 135 9.08 -2.43 -9.21
N LEU A 136 7.85 -2.88 -8.99
CA LEU A 136 6.88 -2.19 -8.13
C LEU A 136 7.33 -2.11 -6.67
N GLY A 137 7.89 -3.20 -6.13
CA GLY A 137 8.46 -3.21 -4.79
C GLY A 137 9.68 -2.30 -4.65
N TYR A 138 10.58 -2.36 -5.63
CA TYR A 138 11.80 -1.53 -5.65
C TYR A 138 11.48 -0.05 -5.74
N ALA A 139 10.64 0.37 -6.71
CA ALA A 139 10.24 1.77 -6.86
C ALA A 139 9.43 2.28 -5.65
N GLY A 140 8.56 1.44 -5.09
CA GLY A 140 7.79 1.77 -3.89
C GLY A 140 8.69 2.03 -2.68
N ALA A 141 9.70 1.18 -2.47
CA ALA A 141 10.71 1.40 -1.43
C ALA A 141 11.55 2.65 -1.71
N GLU A 142 11.96 2.87 -2.97
CA GLU A 142 12.68 4.07 -3.36
C GLU A 142 11.93 5.36 -3.02
N ASP A 143 10.60 5.38 -3.19
CA ASP A 143 9.82 6.58 -2.89
C ASP A 143 9.36 6.65 -1.43
N ARG A 144 9.18 5.52 -0.73
CA ARG A 144 8.41 5.47 0.53
C ARG A 144 8.95 4.51 1.59
N LEU A 145 10.21 4.09 1.54
CA LEU A 145 10.74 3.05 2.45
C LEU A 145 10.40 3.30 3.92
N PHE A 146 10.69 4.49 4.45
CA PHE A 146 10.40 4.82 5.85
C PHE A 146 8.90 4.79 6.15
N PHE A 147 8.08 5.37 5.27
CA PHE A 147 6.62 5.36 5.44
C PHE A 147 6.04 3.94 5.38
N MET A 148 6.51 3.10 4.46
CA MET A 148 6.13 1.69 4.39
C MET A 148 6.48 0.96 5.69
N ASP A 149 7.66 1.25 6.25
CA ASP A 149 8.10 0.67 7.53
C ASP A 149 7.22 1.13 8.70
N VAL A 150 6.86 2.42 8.75
CA VAL A 150 5.87 2.96 9.70
C VAL A 150 4.56 2.18 9.61
N LEU A 151 4.02 1.95 8.40
CA LEU A 151 2.75 1.25 8.21
C LEU A 151 2.80 -0.21 8.70
N ARG A 152 3.84 -0.98 8.38
CA ARG A 152 3.95 -2.37 8.89
C ARG A 152 4.20 -2.44 10.39
N ASN A 153 4.74 -1.38 11.01
CA ASN A 153 4.89 -1.31 12.46
C ASN A 153 3.57 -0.91 13.13
N ALA A 154 2.85 0.07 12.59
CA ALA A 154 1.53 0.44 13.07
C ALA A 154 0.55 -0.75 12.96
N GLY A 155 0.45 -1.39 11.80
CA GLY A 155 -0.43 -2.55 11.62
C GLY A 155 -0.08 -3.77 12.45
N ALA A 156 1.17 -3.90 12.89
CA ALA A 156 1.60 -4.94 13.82
C ALA A 156 1.54 -4.50 15.30
N GLY A 157 0.94 -3.34 15.61
CA GLY A 157 0.80 -2.83 16.99
C GLY A 157 2.13 -2.54 17.68
N ARG A 158 3.15 -2.11 16.93
CA ARG A 158 4.52 -1.87 17.40
C ARG A 158 5.06 -0.48 17.03
N LEU A 159 4.19 0.48 16.71
CA LEU A 159 4.56 1.85 16.36
C LEU A 159 5.27 2.56 17.52
N SER A 160 4.84 2.36 18.76
CA SER A 160 5.48 3.01 19.92
C SER A 160 6.91 2.50 20.16
N SER A 161 7.17 1.22 19.91
CA SER A 161 8.53 0.66 19.93
C SER A 161 9.33 1.05 18.68
N PHE A 162 8.65 1.36 17.57
CA PHE A 162 9.28 1.73 16.32
C PHE A 162 9.75 3.19 16.30
N ALA A 163 8.83 4.13 16.54
CA ALA A 163 9.02 5.57 16.37
C ALA A 163 8.95 6.35 17.71
N GLY A 164 9.01 5.64 18.84
CA GLY A 164 9.03 6.24 20.18
C GLY A 164 7.67 6.23 20.88
N GLY A 165 7.73 6.28 22.21
CA GLY A 165 6.57 6.03 23.08
C GLY A 165 5.60 7.19 23.23
N ALA A 166 5.42 8.07 22.24
CA ALA A 166 4.44 9.16 22.32
C ALA A 166 3.01 8.64 22.56
N ALA A 167 2.16 9.42 23.22
CA ALA A 167 0.80 8.98 23.58
C ALA A 167 -0.02 8.48 22.38
N GLY A 168 0.03 9.21 21.25
CA GLY A 168 -0.64 8.80 20.01
C GLY A 168 -0.09 7.51 19.40
N ASN A 169 1.23 7.25 19.49
CA ASN A 169 1.80 5.99 19.01
C ASN A 169 1.32 4.80 19.86
N ARG A 170 1.22 4.98 21.18
CA ARG A 170 0.69 3.94 22.09
C ARG A 170 -0.82 3.73 21.91
N GLU A 171 -1.56 4.75 21.49
CA GLU A 171 -2.96 4.64 21.12
C GLU A 171 -3.14 3.87 19.83
N MET A 172 -2.37 4.20 18.78
CA MET A 172 -2.36 3.46 17.53
C MET A 172 -2.03 1.96 17.72
N ASP A 173 -1.10 1.65 18.63
CA ASP A 173 -0.78 0.25 18.96
C ASP A 173 -1.96 -0.48 19.61
N ARG A 174 -2.69 0.19 20.52
CA ARG A 174 -3.90 -0.35 21.15
C ARG A 174 -5.03 -0.56 20.13
N ASP A 175 -5.24 0.40 19.24
CA ASP A 175 -6.27 0.32 18.20
C ASP A 175 -5.98 -0.81 17.21
N SER A 176 -4.72 -0.98 16.83
CA SER A 176 -4.29 -2.05 15.93
C SER A 176 -4.46 -3.42 16.58
N TRP A 177 -4.15 -3.55 17.88
CA TRP A 177 -4.39 -4.78 18.63
C TRP A 177 -5.88 -5.09 18.77
N ASP A 178 -6.71 -4.09 19.06
CA ASP A 178 -8.16 -4.26 19.16
C ASP A 178 -8.80 -4.69 17.82
N ALA A 179 -8.30 -4.15 16.71
CA ALA A 179 -8.83 -4.45 15.39
C ALA A 179 -8.29 -5.76 14.78
N ALA A 180 -7.00 -6.06 14.96
CA ALA A 180 -6.32 -7.18 14.33
C ALA A 180 -5.23 -7.76 15.27
N PRO A 181 -5.60 -8.53 16.31
CA PRO A 181 -4.69 -9.04 17.33
C PRO A 181 -3.81 -10.23 16.86
N TYR A 182 -3.32 -10.19 15.62
CA TYR A 182 -2.49 -11.25 15.05
C TYR A 182 -1.02 -11.07 15.43
N LYS A 183 -0.33 -12.20 15.61
CA LYS A 183 1.12 -12.28 15.81
C LYS A 183 1.87 -12.34 14.48
N PRO A 184 3.18 -12.03 14.44
CA PRO A 184 3.99 -12.11 13.22
C PRO A 184 3.88 -13.44 12.48
N GLU A 185 3.82 -14.56 13.20
CA GLU A 185 3.72 -15.90 12.63
C GLU A 185 2.33 -16.14 12.00
N GLU A 186 1.28 -15.53 12.57
CA GLU A 186 -0.09 -15.63 12.06
C GLU A 186 -0.26 -14.76 10.80
N TYR A 187 0.37 -13.58 10.76
CA TYR A 187 0.44 -12.76 9.54
C TYR A 187 1.14 -13.52 8.41
N GLN A 188 2.24 -14.21 8.70
CA GLN A 188 2.94 -15.01 7.70
C GLN A 188 2.08 -16.21 7.26
N ARG A 189 1.44 -16.91 8.22
CA ARG A 189 0.57 -18.05 7.92
C ARG A 189 -0.56 -17.69 6.96
N GLN A 190 -1.15 -16.50 7.06
CA GLN A 190 -2.20 -16.05 6.14
C GLN A 190 -1.75 -16.00 4.66
N ILE A 191 -0.47 -15.72 4.41
CA ILE A 191 0.11 -15.85 3.06
C ILE A 191 0.41 -17.31 2.75
N ASP A 192 0.98 -18.06 3.69
CA ASP A 192 1.45 -19.42 3.45
C ASP A 192 0.32 -20.39 3.10
N VAL A 193 -0.88 -20.21 3.67
CA VAL A 193 -2.05 -21.05 3.37
C VAL A 193 -2.92 -20.51 2.23
N ALA A 194 -2.50 -19.42 1.58
CA ALA A 194 -3.33 -18.75 0.58
C ALA A 194 -3.70 -19.67 -0.59
N ASP A 195 -2.82 -20.59 -0.99
CA ASP A 195 -3.11 -21.57 -2.05
C ASP A 195 -4.10 -22.66 -1.63
N GLU A 196 -4.10 -23.06 -0.36
CA GLU A 196 -5.12 -23.95 0.21
C GLU A 196 -6.49 -23.27 0.22
N VAL A 197 -6.54 -21.99 0.63
CA VAL A 197 -7.78 -21.23 0.82
C VAL A 197 -8.35 -20.69 -0.50
N LEU A 198 -7.48 -20.23 -1.41
CA LEU A 198 -7.84 -19.51 -2.65
C LEU A 198 -7.42 -20.25 -3.93
N GLY A 199 -6.87 -21.46 -3.83
CA GLY A 199 -6.48 -22.27 -4.97
C GLY A 199 -5.45 -21.60 -5.88
N ALA A 200 -5.75 -21.55 -7.18
CA ALA A 200 -4.86 -20.94 -8.18
C ALA A 200 -4.60 -19.45 -7.93
N LEU A 201 -5.59 -18.71 -7.40
CA LEU A 201 -5.44 -17.30 -7.06
C LEU A 201 -4.45 -17.12 -5.90
N GLY A 202 -4.53 -17.99 -4.90
CA GLY A 202 -3.60 -18.00 -3.76
C GLY A 202 -2.15 -18.23 -4.18
N ARG A 203 -1.91 -19.23 -5.04
CA ARG A 203 -0.56 -19.47 -5.62
C ARG A 203 -0.04 -18.26 -6.38
N LYS A 204 -0.90 -17.58 -7.13
CA LYS A 204 -0.53 -16.35 -7.85
C LYS A 204 -0.17 -15.22 -6.87
N LEU A 205 -1.01 -15.00 -5.85
CA LEU A 205 -0.79 -14.02 -4.79
C LEU A 205 0.54 -14.25 -4.06
N GLN A 206 0.83 -15.49 -3.67
CA GLN A 206 2.09 -15.84 -3.00
C GLN A 206 3.33 -15.53 -3.88
N LYS A 207 3.28 -15.84 -5.18
CA LYS A 207 4.38 -15.54 -6.12
C LYS A 207 4.57 -14.03 -6.30
N ASP A 208 3.47 -13.31 -6.43
CA ASP A 208 3.44 -11.86 -6.56
C ASP A 208 4.01 -11.17 -5.30
N ALA A 209 3.55 -11.59 -4.11
CA ALA A 209 4.01 -11.08 -2.82
C ALA A 209 5.51 -11.30 -2.62
N ARG A 210 6.02 -12.50 -2.92
CA ARG A 210 7.47 -12.79 -2.86
C ARG A 210 8.27 -11.89 -3.80
N SER A 211 7.79 -11.69 -5.03
CA SER A 211 8.47 -10.85 -6.03
C SER A 211 8.50 -9.38 -5.60
N TYR A 212 7.38 -8.87 -5.09
CA TYR A 212 7.25 -7.51 -4.55
C TYR A 212 8.19 -7.28 -3.36
N VAL A 213 8.19 -8.18 -2.38
CA VAL A 213 9.09 -8.13 -1.22
C VAL A 213 10.56 -8.22 -1.63
N ALA A 214 10.90 -9.05 -2.62
CA ALA A 214 12.26 -9.10 -3.15
C ALA A 214 12.71 -7.76 -3.74
N GLY A 215 11.81 -7.02 -4.40
CA GLY A 215 12.08 -5.67 -4.90
C GLY A 215 12.36 -4.68 -3.77
N ILE A 216 11.52 -4.69 -2.72
CA ILE A 216 11.73 -3.86 -1.51
C ILE A 216 13.10 -4.16 -0.89
N ASN A 217 13.40 -5.45 -0.68
CA ASN A 217 14.64 -5.87 -0.03
C ASN A 217 15.89 -5.55 -0.86
N SER A 218 15.78 -5.56 -2.19
CA SER A 218 16.87 -5.10 -3.05
C SER A 218 17.14 -3.60 -2.87
N TYR A 219 16.11 -2.76 -2.78
CA TYR A 219 16.32 -1.34 -2.49
C TYR A 219 16.94 -1.12 -1.10
N ILE A 220 16.49 -1.89 -0.09
CA ILE A 220 17.08 -1.85 1.25
C ILE A 220 18.57 -2.22 1.21
N ALA A 221 18.94 -3.25 0.45
CA ALA A 221 20.34 -3.63 0.27
C ALA A 221 21.16 -2.49 -0.37
N ASP A 222 20.65 -1.89 -1.45
CA ASP A 222 21.30 -0.74 -2.10
C ASP A 222 21.45 0.45 -1.13
N ALA A 223 20.43 0.73 -0.32
CA ALA A 223 20.45 1.81 0.66
C ALA A 223 21.42 1.58 1.82
N ARG A 224 21.63 0.33 2.23
CA ARG A 224 22.68 -0.02 3.21
C ARG A 224 24.08 0.15 2.62
N SER A 225 24.25 -0.12 1.32
CA SER A 225 25.53 0.06 0.63
C SER A 225 25.81 1.51 0.21
N ASN A 226 24.76 2.32 0.02
CA ASN A 226 24.86 3.73 -0.34
C ASN A 226 23.99 4.59 0.59
N PRO A 227 24.57 5.22 1.62
CA PRO A 227 23.84 6.03 2.61
C PRO A 227 22.99 7.17 2.02
N SER A 228 23.27 7.65 0.79
CA SER A 228 22.45 8.67 0.14
C SER A 228 21.04 8.18 -0.25
N LEU A 229 20.85 6.86 -0.35
CA LEU A 229 19.57 6.21 -0.62
C LEU A 229 18.82 5.82 0.67
N MET A 230 19.48 5.88 1.84
CA MET A 230 18.82 5.62 3.12
C MET A 230 18.01 6.86 3.55
N PRO A 231 16.72 6.71 3.86
CA PRO A 231 15.92 7.82 4.39
C PRO A 231 16.51 8.37 5.70
N ALA A 232 16.61 9.69 5.82
CA ALA A 232 17.22 10.39 6.95
C ALA A 232 16.43 10.18 8.26
N GLU A 233 15.14 9.90 8.15
CA GLU A 233 14.25 9.61 9.27
C GLU A 233 14.74 8.42 10.10
N TYR A 234 15.41 7.44 9.47
CA TYR A 234 16.00 6.31 10.18
C TYR A 234 17.10 6.73 11.16
N ALA A 235 17.95 7.70 10.80
CA ALA A 235 18.93 8.25 11.72
C ALA A 235 18.24 9.03 12.85
N ALA A 236 17.16 9.76 12.56
CA ALA A 236 16.40 10.53 13.55
C ALA A 236 15.73 9.64 14.63
N ILE A 237 15.39 8.39 14.30
CA ILE A 237 14.85 7.41 15.27
C ILE A 237 15.93 6.45 15.81
N ASN A 238 17.21 6.83 15.72
CA ASN A 238 18.36 6.05 16.20
C ASN A 238 18.47 4.64 15.56
N ARG A 239 18.18 4.54 14.26
CA ARG A 239 18.29 3.32 13.45
C ARG A 239 18.98 3.58 12.10
N PRO A 240 20.19 4.16 12.07
CA PRO A 240 20.84 4.59 10.82
C PRO A 240 21.08 3.46 9.79
N GLY A 241 21.09 2.18 10.21
CA GLY A 241 21.18 1.02 9.32
C GLY A 241 19.90 0.69 8.55
N GLY A 242 18.81 1.44 8.77
CA GLY A 242 17.54 1.27 8.08
C GLY A 242 16.64 0.16 8.65
N PRO A 243 15.61 -0.25 7.89
CA PRO A 243 14.67 -1.28 8.31
C PRO A 243 15.33 -2.66 8.34
N LYS A 244 14.73 -3.60 9.09
CA LYS A 244 14.93 -5.04 8.82
C LYS A 244 14.29 -5.39 7.48
N ASP A 245 14.86 -6.40 6.82
CA ASP A 245 14.32 -6.94 5.56
C ASP A 245 12.85 -7.31 5.73
N TRP A 246 12.08 -7.03 4.69
CA TRP A 246 10.66 -7.32 4.63
C TRP A 246 10.40 -8.81 4.44
N LYS A 247 9.34 -9.28 5.07
CA LYS A 247 8.73 -10.59 4.86
C LYS A 247 7.36 -10.43 4.22
N THR A 248 6.83 -11.48 3.59
CA THR A 248 5.48 -11.41 3.01
C THR A 248 4.40 -11.19 4.07
N GLY A 249 4.60 -11.67 5.31
CA GLY A 249 3.73 -11.35 6.44
C GLY A 249 3.65 -9.84 6.78
N ASP A 250 4.70 -9.05 6.49
CA ASP A 250 4.65 -7.59 6.70
C ASP A 250 3.63 -6.91 5.78
N LEU A 251 3.35 -7.49 4.61
CA LEU A 251 2.29 -7.02 3.71
C LEU A 251 0.91 -7.23 4.35
N VAL A 252 0.71 -8.36 5.05
CA VAL A 252 -0.54 -8.65 5.75
C VAL A 252 -0.72 -7.74 6.94
N ALA A 253 0.34 -7.49 7.73
CA ALA A 253 0.29 -6.52 8.82
C ALA A 253 -0.10 -5.12 8.32
N THR A 254 0.48 -4.70 7.19
CA THR A 254 0.12 -3.42 6.54
C THR A 254 -1.34 -3.42 6.07
N ALA A 255 -1.81 -4.51 5.47
CA ALA A 255 -3.21 -4.64 5.04
C ALA A 255 -4.19 -4.65 6.23
N ALA A 256 -3.81 -5.26 7.36
CA ALA A 256 -4.60 -5.29 8.58
C ALA A 256 -4.84 -3.90 9.16
N LEU A 257 -3.84 -3.00 9.09
CA LEU A 257 -4.02 -1.58 9.46
C LEU A 257 -5.12 -0.92 8.63
N ILE A 258 -5.07 -1.07 7.31
CA ILE A 258 -6.05 -0.45 6.40
C ILE A 258 -7.43 -1.08 6.57
N ALA A 259 -7.50 -2.40 6.73
CA ALA A 259 -8.74 -3.11 7.01
C ALA A 259 -9.34 -2.71 8.37
N GLY A 260 -8.50 -2.43 9.38
CA GLY A 260 -8.93 -1.93 10.69
C GLY A 260 -9.54 -0.54 10.66
N ILE A 261 -9.27 0.26 9.61
CA ILE A 261 -9.87 1.59 9.41
C ILE A 261 -11.23 1.49 8.69
N PHE A 262 -11.29 0.73 7.59
CA PHE A 262 -12.47 0.73 6.70
C PHE A 262 -13.39 -0.49 6.84
N GLY A 263 -12.89 -1.58 7.42
CA GLY A 263 -13.61 -2.83 7.60
C GLY A 263 -14.02 -3.10 9.06
N LYS A 264 -13.70 -2.20 9.99
CA LYS A 264 -14.07 -2.34 11.41
C LYS A 264 -15.49 -1.83 11.64
N GLY A 265 -16.34 -2.70 12.19
CA GLY A 265 -17.70 -2.38 12.61
C GLY A 265 -18.33 -3.54 13.38
N GLY A 266 -19.20 -3.23 14.35
CA GLY A 266 -19.81 -4.24 15.23
C GLY A 266 -18.97 -4.55 16.47
N GLY A 267 -19.21 -5.69 17.14
CA GLY A 267 -18.36 -6.17 18.24
C GLY A 267 -18.60 -5.57 19.64
N ASN A 268 -19.42 -4.53 19.79
CA ASN A 268 -19.77 -3.93 21.10
C ASN A 268 -20.70 -4.80 21.98
N GLU A 269 -20.54 -6.12 21.95
CA GLU A 269 -21.39 -7.07 22.67
C GLU A 269 -21.24 -6.93 24.19
N LEU A 270 -20.03 -6.70 24.70
CA LEU A 270 -19.79 -6.48 26.12
C LEU A 270 -20.50 -5.20 26.62
N ALA A 271 -20.30 -4.08 25.93
CA ALA A 271 -21.00 -2.83 26.26
C ALA A 271 -22.52 -2.99 26.14
N SER A 272 -22.98 -3.73 25.13
CA SER A 272 -24.39 -4.07 24.95
C SER A 272 -24.94 -4.94 26.10
N ALA A 273 -24.16 -5.89 26.61
CA ALA A 273 -24.52 -6.72 27.76
C ALA A 273 -24.56 -5.92 29.07
N GLN A 274 -23.59 -5.01 29.27
CA GLN A 274 -23.58 -4.07 30.40
C GLN A 274 -24.81 -3.16 30.37
N LEU A 275 -25.17 -2.62 29.19
CA LEU A 275 -26.40 -1.83 29.03
C LEU A 275 -27.65 -2.65 29.37
N LEU A 276 -27.74 -3.91 28.91
CA LEU A 276 -28.86 -4.80 29.25
C LEU A 276 -28.94 -5.05 30.76
N GLN A 277 -27.80 -5.28 31.42
CA GLN A 277 -27.73 -5.48 32.87
C GLN A 277 -28.23 -4.24 33.63
N GLN A 278 -27.71 -3.06 33.29
CA GLN A 278 -28.11 -1.79 33.92
C GLN A 278 -29.59 -1.48 33.69
N ALA A 279 -30.10 -1.71 32.48
CA ALA A 279 -31.51 -1.53 32.15
C ALA A 279 -32.40 -2.48 32.98
N ARG A 280 -31.99 -3.73 33.17
CA ARG A 280 -32.72 -4.71 34.00
C ARG A 280 -32.69 -4.36 35.48
N THR A 281 -31.59 -3.82 35.99
CA THR A 281 -31.50 -3.32 37.38
C THR A 281 -32.48 -2.16 37.60
N ARG A 282 -32.55 -1.22 36.66
CA ARG A 282 -33.39 -0.02 36.79
C ARG A 282 -34.88 -0.26 36.57
N PHE A 283 -35.23 -1.07 35.57
CA PHE A 283 -36.62 -1.23 35.09
C PHE A 283 -37.18 -2.63 35.32
N GLY A 284 -36.50 -3.46 36.10
CA GLY A 284 -36.80 -4.88 36.26
C GLY A 284 -36.50 -5.70 35.00
N ARG A 285 -36.52 -7.03 35.13
CA ARG A 285 -36.08 -7.95 34.06
C ARG A 285 -36.82 -7.73 32.73
N ARG A 286 -38.15 -7.61 32.77
CA ARG A 286 -38.98 -7.43 31.56
C ARG A 286 -38.84 -6.01 30.99
N GLY A 287 -39.00 -4.98 31.83
CA GLY A 287 -38.90 -3.58 31.41
C GLY A 287 -37.53 -3.24 30.85
N GLY A 288 -36.46 -3.64 31.53
CA GLY A 288 -35.09 -3.41 31.08
C GLY A 288 -34.75 -4.11 29.77
N THR A 289 -35.24 -5.34 29.57
CA THR A 289 -35.06 -6.03 28.28
C THR A 289 -35.80 -5.31 27.15
N LYS A 290 -37.00 -4.76 27.42
CA LYS A 290 -37.75 -3.97 26.42
C LYS A 290 -36.98 -2.70 26.03
N VAL A 291 -36.50 -1.93 27.03
CA VAL A 291 -35.69 -0.72 26.79
C VAL A 291 -34.42 -1.04 26.00
N TRP A 292 -33.70 -2.10 26.38
CA TRP A 292 -32.50 -2.50 25.66
C TRP A 292 -32.79 -2.88 24.21
N ARG A 293 -33.86 -3.66 23.95
CA ARG A 293 -34.25 -4.04 22.59
C ARG A 293 -34.63 -2.83 21.73
N ASP A 294 -35.30 -1.85 22.32
CA ASP A 294 -35.70 -0.62 21.63
C ASP A 294 -34.45 0.19 21.19
N LEU A 295 -33.52 0.43 22.11
CA LEU A 295 -32.26 1.15 21.84
C LEU A 295 -31.30 0.38 20.92
N ARG A 296 -31.41 -0.95 20.87
CA ARG A 296 -30.52 -1.86 20.13
C ARG A 296 -31.33 -2.73 19.16
N THR A 297 -32.31 -2.12 18.50
CA THR A 297 -33.16 -2.81 17.53
C THR A 297 -32.28 -3.46 16.45
N ALA A 298 -32.45 -4.78 16.26
CA ALA A 298 -31.61 -5.56 15.35
C ALA A 298 -31.94 -5.29 13.88
N GLU A 299 -33.22 -5.04 13.58
CA GLU A 299 -33.75 -4.78 12.24
C GLU A 299 -34.74 -3.63 12.34
N GLU A 300 -34.50 -2.54 11.62
CA GLU A 300 -35.42 -1.40 11.53
C GLU A 300 -36.11 -1.43 10.16
N PRO A 301 -37.42 -1.79 10.08
CA PRO A 301 -38.11 -1.96 8.81
C PRO A 301 -38.15 -0.71 7.93
N THR A 302 -38.01 0.49 8.52
CA THR A 302 -38.01 1.76 7.78
C THR A 302 -36.61 2.19 7.35
N ALA A 303 -35.55 1.44 7.68
CA ALA A 303 -34.19 1.77 7.29
C ALA A 303 -34.04 1.69 5.76
N PRO A 304 -33.52 2.75 5.11
CA PRO A 304 -33.23 2.71 3.67
C PRO A 304 -32.22 1.60 3.35
N THR A 305 -32.58 0.70 2.44
CA THR A 305 -31.71 -0.41 2.01
C THR A 305 -31.06 -0.12 0.66
N THR A 306 -29.82 -0.56 0.49
CA THR A 306 -29.14 -0.56 -0.82
C THR A 306 -29.82 -1.50 -1.82
N VAL A 307 -30.46 -2.57 -1.31
CA VAL A 307 -31.21 -3.50 -2.14
C VAL A 307 -32.60 -2.92 -2.38
N PHE A 308 -32.80 -2.44 -3.61
CA PHE A 308 -34.06 -1.85 -4.05
C PHE A 308 -35.10 -2.92 -4.45
N ARG A 309 -36.37 -2.49 -4.41
CA ARG A 309 -37.56 -3.32 -4.72
C ARG A 309 -37.72 -4.45 -3.70
N ASP A 310 -38.74 -5.29 -3.85
CA ASP A 310 -39.12 -6.35 -2.89
C ASP A 310 -38.09 -7.50 -2.76
N ARG A 311 -36.83 -7.25 -3.13
CA ARG A 311 -35.73 -8.19 -3.04
C ARG A 311 -35.14 -8.16 -1.64
N VAL A 312 -35.13 -9.31 -0.99
CA VAL A 312 -34.55 -9.47 0.34
C VAL A 312 -33.15 -10.06 0.20
N PHE A 313 -32.13 -9.31 0.65
CA PHE A 313 -30.81 -9.87 0.90
C PHE A 313 -30.69 -10.20 2.38
N ARG A 314 -30.78 -11.49 2.73
CA ARG A 314 -30.70 -11.93 4.13
C ARG A 314 -29.25 -11.87 4.59
N TYR A 315 -28.90 -10.86 5.38
CA TYR A 315 -27.58 -10.73 5.99
C TYR A 315 -27.67 -10.92 7.50
N GLN A 316 -26.95 -11.93 8.01
CA GLN A 316 -26.87 -12.34 9.42
C GLN A 316 -28.22 -12.68 10.09
N ARG A 317 -28.19 -13.59 11.08
CA ARG A 317 -29.33 -13.81 11.99
C ARG A 317 -28.90 -13.22 13.33
N PRO A 318 -29.78 -12.49 14.03
CA PRO A 318 -29.46 -12.04 15.38
C PRO A 318 -29.01 -13.25 16.22
N PRO A 319 -27.92 -13.14 16.99
CA PRO A 319 -27.56 -14.16 17.95
C PRO A 319 -28.77 -14.43 18.87
N LYS A 320 -29.08 -15.71 19.10
CA LYS A 320 -30.21 -16.12 19.94
C LYS A 320 -29.91 -15.95 21.41
#